data_AF-A0A3R6N140-F1
#
_entry.id   AF-A0A3R6N140-F1
#
_cell.length_a   1.000
_cell.length_b   1.000
_cell.length_c   1.000
_cell.angle_alpha   90.00
_cell.angle_beta   90.00
_cell.angle_gamma   90.00
#
_symmetry.space_group_name_H-M   'P 1'
#
loop_
_entity.id
_entity.type
_entity.pdbx_description
1 polymer ?
#
loop_
_entity_poly.entity_id
_entity_poly.type
_entity_poly.pdbx_seq_one_letter_code
_entity_poly.pdbx_strand_id
1 'polypeptide(L)'
;MKRINSVGKWVAPMLVLLISIIIFFYTSTITYKNIGTNELFATVDAITRGYKIKQIIASVVLFIAGYLVAQGTFDKQTDAMKAAWAVPIAVVGWCMCSTVILLLRLPYIRSFAFGLVGALLGAMIYIRKEYIKKTNWGVLCRYIIWCAALSTIFSTGIVPTVMSSDSYYYVMQYGEVVAKVGSLNFDTAGATMTWTGVSSALISSLAYFCGFETITVIHNLLIISMLICFYLTMKKQISNLGARENQAIVGAGVFTVMLIVIPAFELLSFWVISNTYCMVYIFLLMIGMNLYTTGERENKALLMLISMVICWLTLSRAEMSVCMACIVCLISFLPLTQREMLTLSVPMMVVQLLYLIELNYQQAISVKNVYDSMLTPAIQAIITVATVGCVIYSFFINSKFFSWIRKKINIIVFAVLPGICIAIYFLDKEKYVKSIESIIYNFKTQYWGYLPALILVLYIVIALNKKINFGLIFSTGYVLINLILCLGRKQPLRNGYGDSCNRIMMSAIPVVFFALICSVLEIVALRIKENKEQEEYK
;
A
#
# COMPACT_ATOMS: atom_id res chain seq x y z
N MET A 1 -28.44 23.95 -21.76
CA MET A 1 -27.04 23.49 -21.59
C MET A 1 -26.65 23.09 -20.16
N LYS A 2 -26.81 23.92 -19.11
CA LYS A 2 -26.46 23.53 -17.71
C LYS A 2 -27.22 22.28 -17.18
N ARG A 3 -28.53 22.13 -17.48
CA ARG A 3 -29.33 20.92 -17.15
C ARG A 3 -28.89 19.65 -17.89
N ILE A 4 -28.41 19.78 -19.12
CA ILE A 4 -27.91 18.64 -19.91
C ILE A 4 -26.55 18.17 -19.33
N ASN A 5 -25.68 19.11 -18.95
CA ASN A 5 -24.43 18.82 -18.25
C ASN A 5 -24.62 18.26 -16.82
N SER A 6 -25.75 18.53 -16.15
CA SER A 6 -26.04 17.92 -14.84
C SER A 6 -26.52 16.48 -14.98
N VAL A 7 -27.38 16.18 -15.96
CA VAL A 7 -27.88 14.82 -16.23
C VAL A 7 -26.76 13.92 -16.76
N GLY A 8 -25.93 14.41 -17.69
CA GLY A 8 -24.83 13.61 -18.27
C GLY A 8 -23.82 13.08 -17.24
N LYS A 9 -23.62 13.79 -16.12
CA LYS A 9 -22.76 13.34 -15.02
C LYS A 9 -23.28 12.11 -14.26
N TRP A 10 -24.59 11.82 -14.36
CA TRP A 10 -25.21 10.65 -13.72
C TRP A 10 -25.37 9.47 -14.68
N VAL A 11 -25.46 9.74 -15.99
CA VAL A 11 -25.64 8.70 -17.02
C VAL A 11 -24.52 7.67 -16.98
N ALA A 12 -23.25 8.11 -17.01
CA ALA A 12 -22.12 7.19 -17.02
C ALA A 12 -22.06 6.28 -15.77
N PRO A 13 -22.09 6.79 -14.53
CA PRO A 13 -22.11 5.92 -13.34
C PRO A 13 -23.28 4.93 -13.33
N MET A 14 -24.50 5.39 -13.68
CA MET A 14 -25.70 4.54 -13.69
C MET A 14 -25.64 3.47 -14.77
N LEU A 15 -25.13 3.81 -15.96
CA LEU A 15 -24.93 2.86 -17.05
C LEU A 15 -23.93 1.78 -16.66
N VAL A 16 -22.81 2.15 -16.04
CA VAL A 16 -21.83 1.15 -15.58
C VAL A 16 -22.44 0.27 -14.49
N LEU A 17 -23.20 0.82 -13.54
CA LEU A 17 -23.90 0.02 -12.54
C LEU A 17 -24.88 -0.97 -13.17
N LEU A 18 -25.67 -0.53 -14.16
CA LEU A 18 -26.59 -1.40 -14.89
C LEU A 18 -25.85 -2.55 -15.59
N ILE A 19 -24.75 -2.24 -16.29
CA ILE A 19 -23.90 -3.24 -16.95
C ILE A 19 -23.32 -4.21 -15.91
N SER A 20 -22.82 -3.71 -14.77
CA SER A 20 -22.31 -4.54 -13.68
C SER A 20 -23.36 -5.51 -13.15
N ILE A 21 -24.60 -5.07 -12.99
CA ILE A 21 -25.72 -5.91 -12.52
C ILE A 21 -26.03 -7.00 -13.55
N ILE A 22 -26.08 -6.67 -14.85
CA ILE A 22 -26.29 -7.65 -15.92
C ILE A 22 -25.19 -8.72 -15.90
N ILE A 23 -23.93 -8.30 -15.79
CA ILE A 23 -22.78 -9.19 -15.68
C ILE A 23 -22.88 -10.08 -14.43
N PHE A 24 -23.30 -9.52 -13.31
CA PHE A 24 -23.48 -10.27 -12.06
C PHE A 24 -24.53 -11.37 -12.18
N PHE A 25 -25.70 -11.08 -12.76
CA PHE A 25 -26.72 -12.09 -12.98
C PHE A 25 -26.25 -13.15 -13.98
N TYR A 26 -25.66 -12.72 -15.10
CA TYR A 26 -25.15 -13.63 -16.13
C TYR A 26 -24.13 -14.62 -15.57
N THR A 27 -23.12 -14.13 -14.85
CA THR A 27 -22.09 -14.97 -14.22
C THR A 27 -22.67 -15.87 -13.15
N SER A 28 -23.58 -15.36 -12.32
CA SER A 28 -24.25 -16.15 -11.29
C SER A 28 -25.05 -17.30 -11.90
N THR A 29 -25.78 -17.08 -13.01
CA THR A 29 -26.50 -18.16 -13.71
C THR A 29 -25.54 -19.24 -14.23
N ILE A 30 -24.38 -18.87 -14.76
CA ILE A 30 -23.35 -19.85 -15.18
C ILE A 30 -22.83 -20.63 -13.98
N THR A 31 -22.50 -19.93 -12.89
CA THR A 31 -22.02 -20.56 -11.64
C THR A 31 -23.04 -21.55 -11.09
N TYR A 32 -24.33 -21.18 -11.00
CA TYR A 32 -25.39 -22.08 -10.52
C TYR A 32 -25.55 -23.33 -11.38
N LYS A 33 -25.47 -23.21 -12.71
CA LYS A 33 -25.49 -24.36 -13.62
C LYS A 33 -24.35 -25.34 -13.35
N ASN A 34 -23.15 -24.83 -13.05
CA ASN A 34 -21.97 -25.66 -12.78
C ASN A 34 -21.92 -26.21 -11.34
N ILE A 35 -22.59 -25.57 -10.39
CA ILE A 35 -22.69 -26.03 -8.99
C ILE A 35 -23.67 -27.20 -8.88
N GLY A 36 -24.80 -27.12 -9.57
CA GLY A 36 -25.87 -28.14 -9.51
C GLY A 36 -25.45 -29.54 -9.99
N THR A 37 -24.28 -29.68 -10.61
CA THR A 37 -23.71 -30.95 -11.06
C THR A 37 -22.84 -31.64 -10.01
N ASN A 38 -22.61 -31.04 -8.83
CA ASN A 38 -21.74 -31.60 -7.78
C ASN A 38 -22.30 -31.30 -6.36
N GLU A 39 -22.58 -32.35 -5.58
CA GLU A 39 -23.15 -32.25 -4.23
C GLU A 39 -22.28 -31.45 -3.24
N LEU A 40 -20.95 -31.54 -3.36
CA LEU A 40 -20.03 -30.76 -2.52
C LEU A 40 -20.20 -29.27 -2.81
N PHE A 41 -20.24 -28.90 -4.09
CA PHE A 41 -20.44 -27.49 -4.47
C PHE A 41 -21.83 -26.99 -4.10
N ALA A 42 -22.87 -27.82 -4.22
CA ALA A 42 -24.22 -27.46 -3.79
C ALA A 42 -24.28 -27.21 -2.27
N THR A 43 -23.58 -28.03 -1.49
CA THR A 43 -23.48 -27.86 -0.03
C THR A 43 -22.72 -26.59 0.34
N VAL A 44 -21.58 -26.34 -0.31
CA VAL A 44 -20.79 -25.11 -0.11
C VAL A 44 -21.61 -23.87 -0.48
N ASP A 45 -22.34 -23.88 -1.60
CA ASP A 45 -23.22 -22.77 -1.99
C ASP A 45 -24.35 -22.52 -0.98
N ALA A 46 -24.95 -23.58 -0.44
CA ALA A 46 -25.99 -23.46 0.57
C ALA A 46 -25.47 -22.78 1.85
N ILE A 47 -24.26 -23.14 2.30
CA ILE A 47 -23.63 -22.58 3.50
C ILE A 47 -23.14 -21.14 3.27
N THR A 48 -22.69 -20.83 2.05
CA THR A 48 -22.11 -19.52 1.70
C THR A 48 -23.13 -18.54 1.08
N ARG A 49 -24.40 -18.92 1.03
CA ARG A 49 -25.44 -18.14 0.31
C ARG A 49 -25.43 -16.66 0.68
N GLY A 50 -25.39 -15.81 -0.35
CA GLY A 50 -25.41 -14.36 -0.21
C GLY A 50 -24.06 -13.72 0.16
N TYR A 51 -22.96 -14.47 0.24
CA TYR A 51 -21.64 -13.92 0.56
C TYR A 51 -21.22 -12.78 -0.41
N LYS A 52 -21.51 -12.91 -1.71
CA LYS A 52 -21.20 -11.88 -2.72
C LYS A 52 -21.89 -10.55 -2.40
N ILE A 53 -23.17 -10.61 -2.03
CA ILE A 53 -23.96 -9.41 -1.69
C ILE A 53 -23.41 -8.77 -0.41
N LYS A 54 -23.12 -9.58 0.62
CA LYS A 54 -22.50 -9.10 1.88
C LYS A 54 -21.17 -8.40 1.61
N GLN A 55 -20.34 -8.97 0.72
CA GLN A 55 -19.05 -8.41 0.33
C GLN A 55 -19.20 -7.08 -0.41
N ILE A 56 -20.17 -6.96 -1.34
CA ILE A 56 -20.49 -5.70 -2.04
C ILE A 56 -20.92 -4.63 -1.03
N ILE A 57 -21.88 -4.94 -0.15
CA ILE A 57 -22.40 -3.99 0.84
C ILE A 57 -21.27 -3.52 1.77
N ALA A 58 -20.48 -4.45 2.33
CA ALA A 58 -19.37 -4.11 3.20
C ALA A 58 -18.34 -3.20 2.51
N SER A 59 -18.03 -3.48 1.24
CA SER A 59 -17.08 -2.68 0.46
C SER A 59 -17.60 -1.26 0.19
N VAL A 60 -18.90 -1.11 -0.10
CA VAL A 60 -19.54 0.21 -0.28
C VAL A 60 -19.58 0.98 1.05
N VAL A 61 -19.88 0.32 2.16
CA VAL A 61 -19.87 0.96 3.50
C VAL A 61 -18.45 1.41 3.87
N LEU A 62 -17.44 0.58 3.61
CA LEU A 62 -16.03 0.98 3.78
C LEU A 62 -15.68 2.20 2.93
N PHE A 63 -16.09 2.21 1.65
CA PHE A 63 -15.86 3.35 0.78
C PHE A 63 -16.50 4.64 1.35
N ILE A 64 -17.75 4.58 1.81
CA ILE A 64 -18.44 5.74 2.40
C ILE A 64 -17.70 6.24 3.64
N ALA A 65 -17.38 5.34 4.58
CA ALA A 65 -16.65 5.69 5.79
C ALA A 65 -15.29 6.33 5.48
N GLY A 66 -14.53 5.72 4.56
CA GLY A 66 -13.24 6.21 4.11
C GLY A 66 -13.33 7.57 3.39
N TYR A 67 -14.36 7.79 2.58
CA TYR A 67 -14.59 9.07 1.91
C TYR A 67 -14.88 10.19 2.92
N LEU A 68 -15.68 9.92 3.95
CA LEU A 68 -15.95 10.89 5.00
C LEU A 68 -14.69 11.26 5.78
N VAL A 69 -13.83 10.28 6.08
CA VAL A 69 -12.50 10.54 6.65
C VAL A 69 -11.66 11.38 5.69
N ALA A 70 -11.61 11.01 4.40
CA ALA A 70 -10.87 11.74 3.38
C ALA A 70 -11.32 13.21 3.26
N GLN A 71 -12.61 13.51 3.45
CA GLN A 71 -13.12 14.88 3.48
C GLN A 71 -12.58 15.71 4.65
N GLY A 72 -12.39 15.08 5.82
CA GLY A 72 -11.75 15.73 6.98
C GLY A 72 -10.22 15.75 6.92
N THR A 73 -9.63 14.92 6.06
CA THR A 73 -8.17 14.77 5.91
C THR A 73 -7.56 15.65 4.82
N PHE A 74 -8.28 15.85 3.71
CA PHE A 74 -7.79 16.61 2.56
C PHE A 74 -8.59 17.90 2.38
N ASP A 75 -7.92 19.04 2.45
CA ASP A 75 -8.58 20.34 2.36
C ASP A 75 -8.57 20.86 0.93
N LYS A 76 -7.43 20.74 0.24
CA LYS A 76 -7.19 21.34 -1.09
C LYS A 76 -7.26 20.32 -2.22
N GLN A 77 -7.40 19.03 -1.91
CA GLN A 77 -7.53 17.99 -2.94
C GLN A 77 -8.95 17.90 -3.50
N THR A 78 -9.02 17.44 -4.76
CA THR A 78 -10.28 17.21 -5.48
C THR A 78 -11.08 16.06 -4.88
N ASP A 79 -12.40 16.05 -5.09
CA ASP A 79 -13.25 14.92 -4.67
C ASP A 79 -12.83 13.59 -5.32
N ALA A 80 -12.24 13.62 -6.53
CA ALA A 80 -11.70 12.43 -7.18
C ALA A 80 -10.50 11.84 -6.40
N MET A 81 -9.60 12.70 -5.92
CA MET A 81 -8.49 12.26 -5.07
C MET A 81 -9.01 11.71 -3.74
N LYS A 82 -9.99 12.37 -3.12
CA LYS A 82 -10.64 11.90 -1.89
C LYS A 82 -11.31 10.53 -2.09
N ALA A 83 -12.00 10.32 -3.21
CA ALA A 83 -12.57 9.03 -3.59
C ALA A 83 -11.51 7.96 -3.80
N ALA A 84 -10.39 8.29 -4.45
CA ALA A 84 -9.29 7.35 -4.67
C ALA A 84 -8.68 6.87 -3.34
N TRP A 85 -8.58 7.74 -2.34
CA TRP A 85 -8.06 7.41 -1.01
C TRP A 85 -9.08 6.73 -0.08
N ALA A 86 -10.37 6.73 -0.41
CA ALA A 86 -11.42 6.28 0.49
C ALA A 86 -11.24 4.83 0.97
N VAL A 87 -11.12 3.86 0.05
CA VAL A 87 -10.92 2.45 0.42
C VAL A 87 -9.60 2.24 1.19
N PRO A 88 -8.44 2.75 0.72
CA PRO A 88 -7.19 2.65 1.48
C PRO A 88 -7.28 3.17 2.91
N ILE A 89 -7.93 4.33 3.12
CA ILE A 89 -8.13 4.93 4.44
C ILE A 89 -9.00 4.03 5.33
N ALA A 90 -10.12 3.54 4.80
CA ALA A 90 -11.03 2.70 5.56
C ALA A 90 -10.38 1.38 5.99
N VAL A 91 -9.62 0.76 5.08
CA VAL A 91 -8.89 -0.49 5.36
C VAL A 91 -7.79 -0.26 6.40
N VAL A 92 -6.97 0.79 6.28
CA VAL A 92 -5.97 1.12 7.32
C VAL A 92 -6.64 1.44 8.64
N GLY A 93 -7.72 2.21 8.64
CA GLY A 93 -8.49 2.52 9.84
C GLY A 93 -8.98 1.26 10.56
N TRP A 94 -9.58 0.33 9.81
CA TRP A 94 -10.01 -0.97 10.33
C TRP A 94 -8.85 -1.78 10.90
N CYS A 95 -7.78 -1.95 10.12
CA CYS A 95 -6.62 -2.73 10.53
C CYS A 95 -5.96 -2.13 11.78
N MET A 96 -5.77 -0.81 11.84
CA MET A 96 -5.14 -0.17 12.98
C MET A 96 -6.01 -0.21 14.24
N CYS A 97 -7.33 -0.04 14.12
CA CYS A 97 -8.24 -0.24 15.26
C CYS A 97 -8.17 -1.69 15.75
N SER A 98 -8.17 -2.65 14.83
CA SER A 98 -8.05 -4.08 15.15
C SER A 98 -6.73 -4.40 15.83
N THR A 99 -5.62 -3.85 15.34
CA THR A 99 -4.30 -3.96 15.98
C THR A 99 -4.33 -3.42 17.41
N VAL A 100 -4.92 -2.25 17.65
CA VAL A 100 -5.01 -1.68 19.01
C VAL A 100 -5.82 -2.59 19.93
N ILE A 101 -6.97 -3.12 19.48
CA ILE A 101 -7.78 -4.07 20.27
C ILE A 101 -6.94 -5.28 20.65
N LEU A 102 -6.24 -5.87 19.68
CA LEU A 102 -5.45 -7.09 19.86
C LEU A 102 -4.24 -6.87 20.78
N LEU A 103 -3.48 -5.78 20.58
CA LEU A 103 -2.30 -5.48 21.40
C LEU A 103 -2.64 -5.06 22.83
N LEU A 104 -3.83 -4.48 23.04
CA LEU A 104 -4.36 -4.20 24.39
C LEU A 104 -5.09 -5.39 25.01
N ARG A 105 -5.15 -6.53 24.32
CA ARG A 105 -5.89 -7.75 24.71
C ARG A 105 -7.35 -7.52 25.07
N LEU A 106 -7.96 -6.55 24.40
CA LEU A 106 -9.39 -6.36 24.47
C LEU A 106 -10.08 -7.46 23.64
N PRO A 107 -11.29 -7.91 24.01
CA PRO A 107 -12.00 -8.94 23.26
C PRO A 107 -12.20 -8.55 21.80
N TYR A 108 -11.55 -9.26 20.87
CA TYR A 108 -11.66 -9.01 19.44
C TYR A 108 -12.91 -9.70 18.86
N ILE A 109 -14.06 -9.19 19.28
CA ILE A 109 -15.37 -9.65 18.83
C ILE A 109 -16.03 -8.62 17.92
N ARG A 110 -16.94 -9.09 17.05
CA ARG A 110 -17.64 -8.27 16.05
C ARG A 110 -18.17 -6.95 16.63
N SER A 111 -18.96 -7.01 17.70
CA SER A 111 -19.62 -5.83 18.28
C SER A 111 -18.62 -4.81 18.83
N PHE A 112 -17.54 -5.28 19.46
CA PHE A 112 -16.52 -4.40 20.02
C PHE A 112 -15.68 -3.74 18.93
N ALA A 113 -15.24 -4.51 17.93
CA ALA A 113 -14.45 -3.99 16.82
C ALA A 113 -15.23 -2.94 16.00
N PHE A 114 -16.47 -3.23 15.63
CA PHE A 114 -17.32 -2.24 14.93
C PHE A 114 -17.70 -1.07 15.82
N GLY A 115 -17.94 -1.30 17.12
CA GLY A 115 -18.23 -0.24 18.09
C GLY A 115 -17.08 0.77 18.19
N LEU A 116 -15.84 0.30 18.30
CA LEU A 116 -14.66 1.16 18.37
C LEU A 116 -14.46 1.96 17.07
N VAL A 117 -14.52 1.28 15.91
CA VAL A 117 -14.39 1.94 14.61
C VAL A 117 -15.49 2.98 14.41
N GLY A 118 -16.73 2.65 14.76
CA GLY A 118 -17.87 3.56 14.70
C GLY A 118 -17.72 4.77 15.63
N ALA A 119 -17.25 4.56 16.86
CA ALA A 119 -17.00 5.63 17.82
C ALA A 119 -15.90 6.58 17.34
N LEU A 120 -14.79 6.05 16.81
CA LEU A 120 -13.70 6.86 16.26
C LEU A 120 -14.12 7.62 14.99
N LEU A 121 -14.90 6.98 14.11
CA LEU A 121 -15.48 7.64 12.95
C LEU A 121 -16.44 8.76 13.39
N GLY A 122 -17.31 8.52 14.36
CA GLY A 122 -18.21 9.53 14.92
C GLY A 122 -17.48 10.70 15.56
N ALA A 123 -16.43 10.43 16.34
CA ALA A 123 -15.57 11.45 16.93
C ALA A 123 -14.86 12.29 15.86
N MET A 124 -14.33 11.66 14.81
CA MET A 124 -13.72 12.35 13.68
C MET A 124 -14.75 13.24 12.98
N ILE A 125 -15.96 12.72 12.72
CA ILE A 125 -17.04 13.48 12.09
C ILE A 125 -17.42 14.69 12.93
N TYR A 126 -17.50 14.53 14.26
CA TYR A 126 -17.82 15.60 15.19
C TYR A 126 -16.74 16.69 15.22
N ILE A 127 -15.47 16.30 15.37
CA ILE A 127 -14.32 17.21 15.44
C ILE A 127 -14.13 17.95 14.10
N ARG A 128 -14.36 17.28 12.97
CA ARG A 128 -14.16 17.81 11.61
C ARG A 128 -15.47 18.20 10.93
N LYS A 129 -16.53 18.49 11.70
CA LYS A 129 -17.88 18.78 11.18
C LYS A 129 -17.91 19.86 10.11
N GLU A 130 -17.07 20.89 10.23
CA GLU A 130 -17.03 22.01 9.27
C GLU A 130 -16.51 21.60 7.89
N TYR A 131 -15.57 20.66 7.85
CA TYR A 131 -15.05 20.09 6.59
C TYR A 131 -16.10 19.16 5.97
N ILE A 132 -16.74 18.34 6.79
CA ILE A 132 -17.73 17.37 6.33
C ILE A 132 -19.00 18.07 5.83
N LYS A 133 -19.41 19.19 6.43
CA LYS A 133 -20.52 20.01 5.94
C LYS A 133 -20.30 20.56 4.53
N LYS A 134 -19.04 20.72 4.09
CA LYS A 134 -18.70 21.15 2.72
C LYS A 134 -18.82 20.01 1.70
N THR A 135 -19.12 18.78 2.14
CA THR A 135 -19.25 17.63 1.24
C THR A 135 -20.37 17.85 0.24
N ASN A 136 -20.04 17.73 -1.04
CA ASN A 136 -21.05 17.71 -2.09
C ASN A 136 -21.71 16.32 -2.14
N TRP A 137 -22.89 16.20 -1.54
CA TRP A 137 -23.65 14.95 -1.49
C TRP A 137 -23.94 14.37 -2.88
N GLY A 138 -24.20 15.21 -3.89
CA GLY A 138 -24.39 14.74 -5.26
C GLY A 138 -23.12 14.12 -5.87
N VAL A 139 -21.94 14.64 -5.52
CA VAL A 139 -20.65 14.05 -5.94
C VAL A 139 -20.40 12.73 -5.21
N LEU A 140 -20.63 12.69 -3.89
CA LEU A 140 -20.50 11.48 -3.08
C LEU A 140 -21.38 10.35 -3.62
N CYS A 141 -22.67 10.61 -3.85
CA CYS A 141 -23.60 9.61 -4.40
C CYS A 141 -23.12 9.04 -5.74
N ARG A 142 -22.53 9.86 -6.63
CA ARG A 142 -21.94 9.36 -7.88
C ARG A 142 -20.77 8.41 -7.64
N TYR A 143 -19.90 8.71 -6.69
CA TYR A 143 -18.79 7.81 -6.38
C TYR A 143 -19.25 6.55 -5.64
N ILE A 144 -20.32 6.61 -4.85
CA ILE A 144 -20.97 5.43 -4.27
C ILE A 144 -21.48 4.51 -5.39
N ILE A 145 -22.13 5.07 -6.43
CA ILE A 145 -22.60 4.30 -7.58
C ILE A 145 -21.42 3.64 -8.31
N TRP A 146 -20.33 4.38 -8.56
CA TRP A 146 -19.11 3.80 -9.14
C TRP A 146 -18.52 2.67 -8.29
N CYS A 147 -18.42 2.89 -6.98
CA CYS A 147 -17.92 1.88 -6.05
C CYS A 147 -18.81 0.63 -6.07
N ALA A 148 -20.14 0.79 -5.99
CA ALA A 148 -21.09 -0.31 -6.07
C ALA A 148 -20.99 -1.07 -7.40
N ALA A 149 -20.82 -0.37 -8.52
CA ALA A 149 -20.66 -0.96 -9.83
C ALA A 149 -19.37 -1.79 -9.95
N LEU A 150 -18.25 -1.25 -9.46
CA LEU A 150 -16.96 -1.95 -9.41
C LEU A 150 -17.00 -3.15 -8.46
N SER A 151 -17.55 -2.97 -7.25
CA SER A 151 -17.72 -4.05 -6.29
C SER A 151 -18.56 -5.19 -6.84
N THR A 152 -19.61 -4.86 -7.59
CA THR A 152 -20.46 -5.85 -8.25
C THR A 152 -19.66 -6.64 -9.28
N ILE A 153 -18.88 -5.98 -10.16
CA ILE A 153 -18.00 -6.65 -11.13
C ILE A 153 -16.99 -7.55 -10.43
N PHE A 154 -16.26 -7.04 -9.43
CA PHE A 154 -15.22 -7.81 -8.74
C PHE A 154 -15.78 -9.02 -7.98
N SER A 155 -17.03 -8.95 -7.50
CA SER A 155 -17.69 -10.09 -6.84
C SER A 155 -18.00 -11.25 -7.78
N THR A 156 -18.00 -11.02 -9.10
CA THR A 156 -18.31 -12.05 -10.11
C THR A 156 -17.16 -13.01 -10.37
N GLY A 157 -15.91 -12.62 -10.07
CA GLY A 157 -14.71 -13.39 -10.40
C GLY A 157 -14.24 -13.26 -11.85
N ILE A 158 -14.86 -12.40 -12.68
CA ILE A 158 -14.38 -12.12 -14.06
C ILE A 158 -12.98 -11.52 -14.05
N VAL A 159 -12.68 -10.67 -13.07
CA VAL A 159 -11.34 -10.11 -12.90
C VAL A 159 -10.51 -11.16 -12.16
N PRO A 160 -9.47 -11.72 -12.81
CA PRO A 160 -8.72 -12.83 -12.25
C PRO A 160 -8.07 -12.39 -10.93
N THR A 161 -8.34 -13.15 -9.88
CA THR A 161 -7.71 -12.98 -8.58
C THR A 161 -7.17 -14.33 -8.17
N VAL A 162 -5.85 -14.45 -8.05
CA VAL A 162 -5.17 -15.71 -7.80
C VAL A 162 -4.89 -15.86 -6.30
N MET A 163 -5.29 -17.00 -5.76
CA MET A 163 -5.00 -17.40 -4.40
C MET A 163 -3.81 -18.36 -4.42
N SER A 164 -2.74 -18.02 -3.70
CA SER A 164 -1.61 -18.91 -3.45
C SER A 164 -1.66 -19.46 -2.02
N SER A 165 -0.70 -20.31 -1.65
CA SER A 165 -0.51 -20.71 -0.25
C SER A 165 -0.36 -19.50 0.66
N ASP A 166 0.35 -18.45 0.22
CA ASP A 166 0.51 -17.23 1.00
C ASP A 166 -0.83 -16.50 1.21
N SER A 167 -1.68 -16.52 0.19
CA SER A 167 -3.03 -15.94 0.26
C SER A 167 -3.89 -16.68 1.29
N TYR A 168 -3.87 -18.01 1.21
CA TYR A 168 -4.68 -18.84 2.08
C TYR A 168 -4.20 -18.77 3.54
N TYR A 169 -2.93 -19.05 3.80
CA TYR A 169 -2.42 -19.16 5.17
C TYR A 169 -2.18 -17.82 5.85
N TYR A 170 -1.52 -16.87 5.19
CA TYR A 170 -1.05 -15.65 5.84
C TYR A 170 -2.03 -14.47 5.76
N VAL A 171 -2.98 -14.50 4.83
CA VAL A 171 -3.95 -13.42 4.65
C VAL A 171 -5.35 -13.86 5.09
N MET A 172 -5.91 -14.91 4.48
CA MET A 172 -7.29 -15.31 4.73
C MET A 172 -7.44 -16.03 6.07
N GLN A 173 -6.81 -17.20 6.20
CA GLN A 173 -6.95 -18.09 7.34
C GLN A 173 -6.41 -17.44 8.62
N TYR A 174 -5.26 -16.76 8.56
CA TYR A 174 -4.73 -16.07 9.73
C TYR A 174 -5.72 -15.01 10.26
N GLY A 175 -6.30 -14.20 9.38
CA GLY A 175 -7.29 -13.19 9.76
C GLY A 175 -8.57 -13.80 10.34
N GLU A 176 -9.04 -14.89 9.76
CA GLU A 176 -10.20 -15.64 10.23
C GLU A 176 -9.95 -16.27 11.61
N VAL A 177 -8.80 -16.91 11.82
CA VAL A 177 -8.43 -17.53 13.09
C VAL A 177 -8.36 -16.49 14.20
N VAL A 178 -7.70 -15.34 13.97
CA VAL A 178 -7.64 -14.25 14.96
C VAL A 178 -9.04 -13.75 15.31
N ALA A 179 -9.93 -13.61 14.33
CA ALA A 179 -11.30 -13.16 14.54
C ALA A 179 -12.20 -14.20 15.23
N LYS A 180 -11.95 -15.50 15.00
CA LYS A 180 -12.65 -16.61 15.67
C LYS A 180 -12.22 -16.78 17.11
N VAL A 181 -10.92 -16.75 17.37
CA VAL A 181 -10.33 -16.86 18.71
C VAL A 181 -10.61 -15.60 19.53
N GLY A 182 -10.68 -14.44 18.88
CA GLY A 182 -10.94 -13.15 19.52
C GLY A 182 -9.69 -12.55 20.18
N SER A 183 -8.51 -13.08 19.89
CA SER A 183 -7.21 -12.59 20.38
C SER A 183 -6.06 -13.08 19.50
N LEU A 184 -4.86 -12.53 19.69
CA LEU A 184 -3.63 -13.14 19.20
C LEU A 184 -3.32 -14.34 20.09
N ASN A 185 -3.09 -15.51 19.48
CA ASN A 185 -2.84 -16.74 20.21
C ASN A 185 -1.80 -17.59 19.48
N PHE A 186 -0.68 -17.87 20.16
CA PHE A 186 0.46 -18.58 19.58
C PHE A 186 0.16 -20.07 19.29
N ASP A 187 -0.70 -20.73 20.06
CA ASP A 187 -1.09 -22.14 19.85
C ASP A 187 -1.89 -22.36 18.55
N THR A 188 -2.51 -21.29 18.04
CA THR A 188 -3.34 -21.32 16.82
C THR A 188 -2.68 -20.65 15.63
N ALA A 189 -1.88 -19.60 15.86
CA ALA A 189 -1.33 -18.75 14.80
C ALA A 189 0.16 -18.43 14.97
N GLY A 190 0.90 -19.10 15.87
CA GLY A 190 2.30 -18.75 16.18
C GLY A 190 3.23 -18.74 14.96
N ALA A 191 3.05 -19.69 14.04
CA ALA A 191 3.82 -19.71 12.79
C ALA A 191 3.49 -18.48 11.91
N THR A 192 2.21 -18.16 11.71
CA THR A 192 1.84 -17.00 10.89
C THR A 192 2.22 -15.67 11.56
N MET A 193 2.11 -15.57 12.88
CA MET A 193 2.53 -14.40 13.70
C MET A 193 4.03 -14.11 13.60
N THR A 194 4.87 -15.13 13.42
CA THR A 194 6.32 -15.00 13.35
C THR A 194 6.82 -14.79 11.92
N TRP A 195 6.22 -15.46 10.93
CA TRP A 195 6.61 -15.38 9.51
C TRP A 195 6.04 -14.16 8.80
N THR A 196 4.86 -13.72 9.21
CA THR A 196 4.14 -12.60 8.61
C THR A 196 3.65 -11.65 9.68
N GLY A 197 3.54 -10.38 9.34
CA GLY A 197 2.93 -9.42 10.24
C GLY A 197 1.40 -9.54 10.26
N VAL A 198 0.76 -8.90 11.22
CA VAL A 198 -0.70 -9.00 11.43
C VAL A 198 -1.51 -8.14 10.45
N SER A 199 -0.92 -7.08 9.87
CA SER A 199 -1.68 -6.05 9.15
C SER A 199 -2.53 -6.56 7.99
N SER A 200 -1.97 -7.43 7.14
CA SER A 200 -2.67 -7.94 5.96
C SER A 200 -3.77 -8.94 6.33
N ALA A 201 -3.54 -9.74 7.37
CA ALA A 201 -4.53 -10.67 7.92
C ALA A 201 -5.76 -9.94 8.50
N LEU A 202 -5.57 -8.76 9.09
CA LEU A 202 -6.68 -7.95 9.61
C LEU A 202 -7.61 -7.41 8.52
N ILE A 203 -7.23 -7.44 7.24
CA ILE A 203 -8.17 -7.17 6.15
C ILE A 203 -9.19 -8.32 6.07
N SER A 204 -8.75 -9.56 6.26
CA SER A 204 -9.62 -10.75 6.21
C SER A 204 -10.44 -10.95 7.48
N SER A 205 -10.00 -10.43 8.63
CA SER A 205 -10.84 -10.45 9.83
C SER A 205 -12.13 -9.63 9.65
N LEU A 206 -12.09 -8.56 8.86
CA LEU A 206 -13.29 -7.82 8.44
C LEU A 206 -14.24 -8.73 7.65
N ALA A 207 -13.69 -9.55 6.75
CA ALA A 207 -14.47 -10.48 5.94
C ALA A 207 -15.25 -11.47 6.82
N TYR A 208 -14.55 -12.05 7.80
CA TYR A 208 -15.16 -12.93 8.80
C TYR A 208 -16.30 -12.22 9.56
N PHE A 209 -16.05 -11.01 10.07
CA PHE A 209 -17.09 -10.29 10.81
C PHE A 209 -18.25 -9.82 9.94
N CYS A 210 -18.05 -9.58 8.64
CA CYS A 210 -19.14 -9.25 7.73
C CYS A 210 -19.79 -10.49 7.09
N GLY A 211 -19.28 -11.70 7.36
CA GLY A 211 -19.86 -12.96 6.91
C GLY A 211 -19.63 -13.26 5.42
N PHE A 212 -18.42 -12.97 4.91
CA PHE A 212 -17.97 -13.38 3.59
C PHE A 212 -16.55 -13.97 3.65
N GLU A 213 -16.26 -14.93 2.77
CA GLU A 213 -15.05 -15.78 2.90
C GLU A 213 -13.79 -15.18 2.29
N THR A 214 -13.92 -14.32 1.28
CA THR A 214 -12.76 -13.79 0.54
C THR A 214 -12.77 -12.26 0.51
N ILE A 215 -11.59 -11.67 0.46
CA ILE A 215 -11.41 -10.20 0.33
C ILE A 215 -11.21 -9.75 -1.13
N THR A 216 -11.62 -10.55 -2.12
CA THR A 216 -11.41 -10.25 -3.56
C THR A 216 -11.92 -8.89 -3.99
N VAL A 217 -13.10 -8.45 -3.52
CA VAL A 217 -13.64 -7.13 -3.85
C VAL A 217 -12.79 -6.02 -3.23
N ILE A 218 -12.45 -6.14 -1.94
CA ILE A 218 -11.62 -5.16 -1.22
C ILE A 218 -10.23 -5.06 -1.87
N HIS A 219 -9.63 -6.20 -2.19
CA HIS A 219 -8.35 -6.33 -2.89
C HIS A 219 -8.33 -5.55 -4.20
N ASN A 220 -9.30 -5.83 -5.09
CA ASN A 220 -9.38 -5.15 -6.39
C ASN A 220 -9.69 -3.66 -6.24
N LEU A 221 -10.52 -3.27 -5.27
CA LEU A 221 -10.77 -1.86 -4.97
C LEU A 221 -9.50 -1.12 -4.50
N LEU A 222 -8.65 -1.75 -3.67
CA LEU A 222 -7.38 -1.15 -3.26
C LEU A 222 -6.44 -0.90 -4.45
N ILE A 223 -6.37 -1.84 -5.39
CA ILE A 223 -5.55 -1.72 -6.61
C ILE A 223 -6.09 -0.61 -7.51
N ILE A 224 -7.41 -0.58 -7.75
CA ILE A 224 -8.04 0.49 -8.53
C ILE A 224 -7.84 1.85 -7.86
N SER A 225 -7.99 1.93 -6.54
CA SER A 225 -7.69 3.13 -5.76
C SER A 225 -6.26 3.63 -5.99
N MET A 226 -5.28 2.71 -5.96
CA MET A 226 -3.88 3.05 -6.26
C MET A 226 -3.70 3.55 -7.71
N LEU A 227 -4.31 2.89 -8.69
CA LEU A 227 -4.24 3.28 -10.10
C LEU A 227 -4.92 4.63 -10.37
N ILE A 228 -6.06 4.92 -9.75
CA ILE A 228 -6.70 6.23 -9.83
C ILE A 228 -5.82 7.29 -9.18
N CYS A 229 -5.22 7.01 -8.01
CA CYS A 229 -4.26 7.92 -7.38
C CYS A 229 -3.04 8.17 -8.28
N PHE A 230 -2.49 7.14 -8.93
CA PHE A 230 -1.42 7.27 -9.90
C PHE A 230 -1.82 8.17 -11.06
N TYR A 231 -2.96 7.90 -11.70
CA TYR A 231 -3.50 8.69 -12.81
C TYR A 231 -3.68 10.16 -12.42
N LEU A 232 -4.37 10.43 -11.31
CA LEU A 232 -4.68 11.80 -10.87
C LEU A 232 -3.41 12.58 -10.54
N THR A 233 -2.43 11.93 -9.90
CA THR A 233 -1.17 12.57 -9.55
C THR A 233 -0.32 12.80 -10.80
N MET A 234 -0.33 11.86 -11.76
CA MET A 234 0.34 12.07 -13.05
C MET A 234 -0.27 13.19 -13.86
N LYS A 235 -1.61 13.26 -13.94
CA LYS A 235 -2.33 14.36 -14.59
C LYS A 235 -1.91 15.69 -13.98
N LYS A 236 -1.88 15.78 -12.65
CA LYS A 236 -1.45 17.00 -11.93
C LYS A 236 0.00 17.36 -12.23
N GLN A 237 0.92 16.39 -12.21
CA GLN A 237 2.33 16.63 -12.51
C GLN A 237 2.52 17.14 -13.94
N ILE A 238 1.91 16.49 -14.94
CA ILE A 238 1.99 16.92 -16.35
C ILE A 238 1.40 18.32 -16.53
N SER A 239 0.27 18.61 -15.88
CA SER A 239 -0.34 19.94 -15.90
C SER A 239 0.56 21.00 -15.25
N ASN A 240 1.25 20.68 -14.16
CA ASN A 240 2.18 21.60 -13.49
C ASN A 240 3.39 21.95 -14.36
N LEU A 241 3.72 21.11 -15.34
CA LEU A 241 4.78 21.37 -16.33
C LEU A 241 4.29 22.25 -17.50
N GLY A 242 3.08 22.79 -17.43
CA GLY A 242 2.53 23.72 -18.42
C GLY A 242 1.79 23.04 -19.59
N ALA A 243 1.57 21.72 -19.54
CA ALA A 243 0.80 21.01 -20.55
C ALA A 243 -0.70 21.41 -20.53
N ARG A 244 -1.35 21.41 -21.70
CA ARG A 244 -2.80 21.64 -21.79
C ARG A 244 -3.57 20.50 -21.12
N GLU A 245 -4.79 20.77 -20.64
CA GLU A 245 -5.59 19.76 -19.93
C GLU A 245 -5.76 18.46 -20.72
N ASN A 246 -6.07 18.53 -22.02
CA ASN A 246 -6.21 17.34 -22.87
C ASN A 246 -4.90 16.52 -22.95
N GLN A 247 -3.75 17.18 -23.03
CA GLN A 247 -2.44 16.50 -23.03
C GLN A 247 -2.15 15.86 -21.68
N ALA A 248 -2.49 16.52 -20.58
CA ALA A 248 -2.33 15.97 -19.24
C ALA A 248 -3.23 14.73 -19.02
N ILE A 249 -4.47 14.77 -19.51
CA ILE A 249 -5.41 13.64 -19.46
C ILE A 249 -4.87 12.45 -20.25
N VAL A 250 -4.46 12.68 -21.51
CA VAL A 250 -3.95 11.63 -22.40
C VAL A 250 -2.63 11.07 -21.86
N GLY A 251 -1.68 11.92 -21.50
CA GLY A 251 -0.38 11.49 -20.97
C GLY A 251 -0.51 10.68 -19.68
N ALA A 252 -1.34 11.14 -18.73
CA ALA A 252 -1.61 10.37 -17.51
C ALA A 252 -2.30 9.02 -17.82
N GLY A 253 -3.21 8.99 -18.80
CA GLY A 253 -3.84 7.76 -19.28
C GLY A 253 -2.83 6.78 -19.84
N VAL A 254 -1.95 7.24 -20.74
CA VAL A 254 -0.87 6.42 -21.33
C VAL A 254 0.04 5.85 -20.25
N PHE A 255 0.54 6.68 -19.32
CA PHE A 255 1.42 6.18 -18.25
C PHE A 255 0.70 5.21 -17.30
N THR A 256 -0.60 5.40 -17.06
CA THR A 256 -1.38 4.47 -16.23
C THR A 256 -1.55 3.13 -16.93
N VAL A 257 -1.87 3.13 -18.24
CA VAL A 257 -1.94 1.91 -19.05
C VAL A 257 -0.57 1.22 -19.10
N MET A 258 0.52 1.98 -19.31
CA MET A 258 1.88 1.44 -19.26
C MET A 258 2.17 0.75 -17.94
N LEU A 259 1.77 1.31 -16.79
CA LEU A 259 1.92 0.64 -15.50
C LEU A 259 1.15 -0.68 -15.43
N ILE A 260 -0.11 -0.69 -15.89
CA ILE A 260 -0.99 -1.86 -15.84
C ILE A 260 -0.42 -3.03 -16.66
N VAL A 261 0.14 -2.74 -17.84
CA VAL A 261 0.67 -3.79 -18.75
C VAL A 261 2.09 -4.25 -18.39
N ILE A 262 2.73 -3.68 -17.35
CA ILE A 262 4.00 -4.20 -16.86
C ILE A 262 3.75 -5.58 -16.22
N PRO A 263 4.34 -6.67 -16.72
CA PRO A 263 4.02 -8.02 -16.25
C PRO A 263 4.23 -8.23 -14.74
N ALA A 264 5.25 -7.58 -14.16
CA ALA A 264 5.52 -7.66 -12.74
C ALA A 264 4.49 -6.91 -11.87
N PHE A 265 3.90 -5.81 -12.38
CA PHE A 265 2.77 -5.15 -11.71
C PHE A 265 1.52 -6.02 -11.83
N GLU A 266 1.23 -6.49 -13.04
CA GLU A 266 0.09 -7.36 -13.34
C GLU A 266 0.08 -8.60 -12.42
N LEU A 267 1.20 -9.34 -12.37
CA LEU A 267 1.37 -10.53 -11.55
C LEU A 267 1.07 -10.27 -10.07
N LEU A 268 1.62 -9.21 -9.49
CA LEU A 268 1.36 -8.85 -8.10
C LEU A 268 -0.08 -8.39 -7.89
N SER A 269 -0.63 -7.61 -8.81
CA SER A 269 -1.98 -7.06 -8.69
C SER A 269 -3.03 -8.17 -8.64
N PHE A 270 -2.84 -9.30 -9.30
CA PHE A 270 -3.78 -10.43 -9.21
C PHE A 270 -3.65 -11.24 -7.92
N TRP A 271 -2.50 -11.17 -7.24
CA TRP A 271 -2.21 -12.04 -6.11
C TRP A 271 -2.66 -11.43 -4.79
N VAL A 272 -3.48 -12.15 -4.04
CA VAL A 272 -3.90 -11.73 -2.69
C VAL A 272 -2.80 -12.08 -1.70
N ILE A 273 -1.75 -11.28 -1.64
CA ILE A 273 -0.61 -11.48 -0.74
C ILE A 273 -0.19 -10.18 -0.09
N SER A 274 0.52 -10.26 1.04
CA SER A 274 0.97 -9.07 1.78
C SER A 274 1.78 -8.10 0.91
N ASN A 275 2.57 -8.59 -0.04
CA ASN A 275 3.36 -7.75 -0.95
C ASN A 275 2.50 -6.82 -1.81
N THR A 276 1.31 -7.25 -2.23
CA THR A 276 0.39 -6.44 -3.04
C THR A 276 -0.16 -5.27 -2.24
N TYR A 277 -0.46 -5.50 -0.97
CA TYR A 277 -0.90 -4.42 -0.08
C TYR A 277 0.26 -3.50 0.29
N CYS A 278 1.47 -4.03 0.49
CA CYS A 278 2.67 -3.19 0.65
C CYS A 278 2.90 -2.29 -0.58
N MET A 279 2.72 -2.81 -1.80
CA MET A 279 2.80 -2.05 -3.05
C MET A 279 1.82 -0.86 -3.05
N VAL A 280 0.56 -1.10 -2.69
CA VAL A 280 -0.46 -0.05 -2.61
C VAL A 280 -0.07 1.01 -1.57
N TYR A 281 0.25 0.59 -0.34
CA TYR A 281 0.48 1.51 0.77
C TYR A 281 1.83 2.22 0.71
N ILE A 282 2.88 1.62 0.14
CA ILE A 282 4.16 2.32 -0.08
C ILE A 282 4.02 3.40 -1.15
N PHE A 283 3.20 3.14 -2.18
CA PHE A 283 2.86 4.16 -3.18
C PHE A 283 2.06 5.31 -2.57
N LEU A 284 1.00 4.98 -1.81
CA LEU A 284 0.21 6.00 -1.11
C LEU A 284 1.03 6.77 -0.09
N LEU A 285 2.00 6.16 0.59
CA LEU A 285 2.92 6.86 1.49
C LEU A 285 3.74 7.92 0.73
N MET A 286 4.34 7.55 -0.41
CA MET A 286 5.13 8.48 -1.22
C MET A 286 4.28 9.66 -1.71
N ILE A 287 3.10 9.37 -2.27
CA ILE A 287 2.19 10.40 -2.77
C ILE A 287 1.63 11.25 -1.63
N GLY A 288 1.22 10.64 -0.52
CA GLY A 288 0.69 11.32 0.66
C GLY A 288 1.71 12.29 1.26
N MET A 289 2.98 11.89 1.38
CA MET A 289 4.05 12.79 1.84
C MET A 289 4.28 13.96 0.89
N ASN A 290 4.20 13.73 -0.42
CA ASN A 290 4.31 14.82 -1.40
C ASN A 290 3.12 15.78 -1.32
N LEU A 291 1.89 15.26 -1.19
CA LEU A 291 0.69 16.10 -1.01
C LEU A 291 0.74 16.90 0.29
N TYR A 292 1.22 16.28 1.38
CA TYR A 292 1.40 16.93 2.67
C TYR A 292 2.34 18.13 2.56
N THR A 293 3.50 17.98 1.92
CA THR A 293 4.49 19.05 1.85
C THR A 293 4.17 20.13 0.83
N THR A 294 3.43 19.81 -0.23
CA THR A 294 3.15 20.75 -1.33
C THR A 294 1.84 21.52 -1.20
N GLY A 295 0.88 21.04 -0.40
CA GLY A 295 -0.42 21.71 -0.29
C GLY A 295 -1.20 21.50 1.00
N GLU A 296 -1.02 20.38 1.68
CA GLU A 296 -1.88 19.96 2.80
C GLU A 296 -1.23 20.12 4.19
N ARG A 297 -0.08 20.81 4.29
CA ARG A 297 0.73 20.85 5.53
C ARG A 297 -0.02 21.39 6.75
N GLU A 298 -0.93 22.34 6.50
CA GLU A 298 -1.81 22.99 7.48
C GLU A 298 -2.76 21.97 8.13
N ASN A 299 -3.26 21.01 7.36
CA ASN A 299 -4.11 19.95 7.89
C ASN A 299 -3.26 18.78 8.44
N LYS A 300 -3.06 18.77 9.76
CA LYS A 300 -2.36 17.69 10.47
C LYS A 300 -3.08 16.33 10.38
N ALA A 301 -4.33 16.26 9.94
CA ALA A 301 -5.04 15.00 9.74
C ALA A 301 -4.38 14.13 8.66
N LEU A 302 -3.83 14.72 7.60
CA LEU A 302 -3.10 13.95 6.59
C LEU A 302 -1.82 13.34 7.16
N LEU A 303 -1.09 14.07 8.00
CA LEU A 303 0.10 13.55 8.66
C LEU A 303 -0.24 12.38 9.62
N MET A 304 -1.35 12.48 10.35
CA MET A 304 -1.84 11.39 11.20
C MET A 304 -2.22 10.16 10.39
N LEU A 305 -2.94 10.34 9.27
CA LEU A 305 -3.25 9.24 8.35
C LEU A 305 -1.97 8.59 7.80
N ILE A 306 -0.99 9.39 7.39
CA ILE A 306 0.29 8.87 6.91
C ILE A 306 1.03 8.10 8.01
N SER A 307 0.99 8.58 9.26
CA SER A 307 1.52 7.84 10.41
C SER A 307 0.83 6.49 10.60
N MET A 308 -0.49 6.41 10.43
CA MET A 308 -1.22 5.14 10.45
C MET A 308 -0.79 4.20 9.32
N VAL A 309 -0.57 4.73 8.10
CA VAL A 309 -0.05 3.94 6.96
C VAL A 309 1.35 3.40 7.28
N ILE A 310 2.22 4.18 7.92
CA ILE A 310 3.55 3.73 8.35
C ILE A 310 3.42 2.62 9.39
N CYS A 311 2.56 2.77 10.41
CA CYS A 311 2.32 1.72 11.40
C CYS A 311 1.81 0.43 10.75
N TRP A 312 0.86 0.57 9.81
CA TRP A 312 0.30 -0.56 9.08
C TRP A 312 1.37 -1.29 8.26
N LEU A 313 2.22 -0.56 7.53
CA LEU A 313 3.33 -1.12 6.75
C LEU A 313 4.37 -1.79 7.66
N THR A 314 4.69 -1.19 8.80
CA THR A 314 5.66 -1.72 9.78
C THR A 314 5.23 -3.09 10.30
N LEU A 315 3.93 -3.26 10.55
CA LEU A 315 3.31 -4.51 10.99
C LEU A 315 2.92 -5.46 9.84
N SER A 316 3.32 -5.20 8.60
CA SER A 316 2.98 -6.09 7.47
C SER A 316 3.89 -7.32 7.42
N ARG A 317 5.18 -7.15 7.72
CA ARG A 317 6.22 -8.20 7.70
C ARG A 317 7.38 -7.82 8.62
N ALA A 318 8.17 -8.81 9.04
CA ALA A 318 9.36 -8.59 9.84
C ALA A 318 10.35 -7.60 9.20
N GLU A 319 10.67 -7.79 7.92
CA GLU A 319 11.62 -6.92 7.19
C GLU A 319 11.07 -5.52 6.97
N MET A 320 9.74 -5.41 6.85
CA MET A 320 9.08 -4.12 6.62
C MET A 320 9.22 -3.20 7.83
N SER A 321 9.35 -3.72 9.06
CA SER A 321 9.59 -2.87 10.23
C SER A 321 10.92 -2.10 10.15
N VAL A 322 12.01 -2.77 9.78
CA VAL A 322 13.33 -2.14 9.57
C VAL A 322 13.28 -1.25 8.33
N CYS A 323 12.66 -1.73 7.25
CA CYS A 323 12.51 -0.95 6.03
C CYS A 323 11.78 0.38 6.30
N MET A 324 10.66 0.34 7.03
CA MET A 324 9.89 1.53 7.37
C MET A 324 10.67 2.48 8.26
N ALA A 325 11.43 2.00 9.24
CA ALA A 325 12.30 2.85 10.05
C ALA A 325 13.32 3.61 9.19
N CYS A 326 13.95 2.93 8.23
CA CYS A 326 14.86 3.58 7.29
C CYS A 326 14.11 4.55 6.34
N ILE A 327 12.93 4.18 5.84
CA ILE A 327 12.11 5.03 4.97
C ILE A 327 11.68 6.31 5.68
N VAL A 328 11.29 6.25 6.96
CA VAL A 328 11.00 7.45 7.75
C VAL A 328 12.23 8.35 7.85
N CYS A 329 13.43 7.79 8.04
CA CYS A 329 14.66 8.57 7.99
C CYS A 329 14.91 9.21 6.61
N LEU A 330 14.60 8.52 5.50
CA LEU A 330 14.72 9.07 4.14
C LEU A 330 13.68 10.15 3.83
N ILE A 331 12.48 10.04 4.41
CA ILE A 331 11.42 11.06 4.32
C ILE A 331 11.88 12.41 4.87
N SER A 332 12.86 12.42 5.78
CA SER A 332 13.46 13.64 6.32
C SER A 332 14.18 14.51 5.26
N PHE A 333 14.41 13.98 4.04
CA PHE A 333 14.83 14.77 2.89
C PHE A 333 13.85 15.92 2.60
N LEU A 334 12.56 15.71 2.85
CA LEU A 334 11.54 16.75 2.77
C LEU A 334 11.71 17.77 3.92
N PRO A 335 11.26 19.03 3.76
CA PRO A 335 11.43 20.10 4.75
C PRO A 335 10.48 19.98 5.95
N LEU A 336 10.46 18.81 6.60
CA LEU A 336 9.68 18.50 7.79
C LEU A 336 10.34 19.06 9.06
N THR A 337 9.49 19.45 10.00
CA THR A 337 9.87 19.83 11.37
C THR A 337 10.12 18.59 12.24
N GLN A 338 10.84 18.77 13.34
CA GLN A 338 11.08 17.73 14.34
C GLN A 338 9.76 17.10 14.85
N ARG A 339 8.74 17.92 15.14
CA ARG A 339 7.43 17.43 15.59
C ARG A 339 6.74 16.58 14.53
N GLU A 340 6.82 16.97 13.25
CA GLU A 340 6.25 16.20 12.16
C GLU A 340 6.96 14.85 12.00
N MET A 341 8.30 14.83 12.09
CA MET A 341 9.07 13.59 12.09
C MET A 341 8.70 12.66 13.24
N LEU A 342 8.60 13.20 14.47
CA LEU A 342 8.19 12.44 15.65
C LEU A 342 6.76 11.88 15.52
N THR A 343 5.86 12.61 14.86
CA THR A 343 4.49 12.15 14.57
C THR A 343 4.49 10.90 13.68
N LEU A 344 5.49 10.74 12.81
CA LEU A 344 5.66 9.57 11.96
C LEU A 344 6.40 8.44 12.69
N SER A 345 7.47 8.74 13.43
CA SER A 345 8.37 7.73 13.99
C SER A 345 7.88 7.13 15.32
N VAL A 346 7.25 7.92 16.19
CA VAL A 346 6.87 7.47 17.54
C VAL A 346 5.76 6.42 17.50
N PRO A 347 4.63 6.63 16.79
CA PRO A 347 3.58 5.61 16.70
C PRO A 347 4.09 4.30 16.09
N MET A 348 4.95 4.40 15.06
CA MET A 348 5.61 3.25 14.45
C MET A 348 6.40 2.43 15.47
N MET A 349 7.26 3.07 16.26
CA MET A 349 8.05 2.41 17.30
C MET A 349 7.13 1.78 18.35
N VAL A 350 6.14 2.53 18.87
CA VAL A 350 5.24 2.04 19.93
C VAL A 350 4.49 0.79 19.47
N VAL A 351 3.87 0.84 18.30
CA VAL A 351 3.09 -0.28 17.77
C VAL A 351 3.99 -1.50 17.50
N GLN A 352 5.19 -1.29 16.95
CA GLN A 352 6.13 -2.38 16.71
C GLN A 352 6.62 -3.03 18.01
N LEU A 353 6.97 -2.23 19.03
CA LEU A 353 7.43 -2.75 20.32
C LEU A 353 6.31 -3.48 21.05
N LEU A 354 5.08 -2.95 21.04
CA LEU A 354 3.93 -3.65 21.60
C LEU A 354 3.67 -4.98 20.91
N TYR A 355 3.82 -5.05 19.58
CA TYR A 355 3.70 -6.31 18.85
C TYR A 355 4.77 -7.33 19.24
N LEU A 356 6.03 -6.91 19.40
CA LEU A 356 7.11 -7.80 19.85
C LEU A 356 6.91 -8.28 21.30
N ILE A 357 6.45 -7.40 22.19
CA ILE A 357 6.11 -7.76 23.58
C ILE A 357 4.98 -8.79 23.58
N GLU A 358 3.92 -8.54 22.82
CA GLU A 358 2.77 -9.45 22.74
C GLU A 358 3.18 -10.80 22.15
N LEU A 359 4.01 -10.81 21.10
CA LEU A 359 4.54 -12.03 20.50
C LEU A 359 5.31 -12.88 21.53
N ASN A 360 6.24 -12.26 22.26
CA ASN A 360 7.06 -12.95 23.25
C ASN A 360 6.22 -13.44 24.43
N TYR A 361 5.25 -12.64 24.88
CA TYR A 361 4.32 -13.08 25.91
C TYR A 361 3.51 -14.29 25.45
N GLN A 362 2.90 -14.23 24.27
CA GLN A 362 2.07 -15.30 23.73
C GLN A 362 2.88 -16.58 23.55
N GLN A 363 4.12 -16.46 23.11
CA GLN A 363 5.05 -17.59 23.03
C GLN A 363 5.37 -18.18 24.42
N ALA A 364 5.53 -17.34 25.45
CA ALA A 364 5.85 -17.80 26.81
C ALA A 364 4.71 -18.55 27.50
N ILE A 365 3.45 -18.20 27.18
CA ILE A 365 2.27 -18.88 27.74
C ILE A 365 1.74 -20.03 26.86
N SER A 366 2.31 -20.20 25.67
CA SER A 366 1.91 -21.20 24.68
C SER A 366 2.28 -22.61 25.13
N VAL A 367 1.44 -23.59 24.83
CA VAL A 367 1.78 -25.01 25.01
C VAL A 367 2.58 -25.52 23.81
N LYS A 368 2.36 -24.94 22.63
CA LYS A 368 3.07 -25.28 21.40
C LYS A 368 4.26 -24.36 21.17
N ASN A 369 5.35 -24.95 20.67
CA ASN A 369 6.51 -24.22 20.17
C ASN A 369 6.50 -24.18 18.65
N VAL A 370 6.93 -23.04 18.08
CA VAL A 370 7.17 -22.90 16.64
C VAL A 370 8.64 -23.17 16.39
N TYR A 371 8.92 -24.27 15.68
CA TYR A 371 10.29 -24.75 15.44
C TYR A 371 11.11 -23.83 14.53
N ASP A 372 10.47 -23.18 13.56
CA ASP A 372 11.12 -22.30 12.58
C ASP A 372 10.49 -20.90 12.66
N SER A 373 10.98 -20.05 13.57
CA SER A 373 10.49 -18.67 13.73
C SER A 373 11.35 -17.70 12.94
N MET A 374 10.71 -16.88 12.10
CA MET A 374 11.39 -15.79 11.39
C MET A 374 11.73 -14.60 12.30
N LEU A 375 11.07 -14.45 13.45
CA LEU A 375 11.32 -13.40 14.44
C LEU A 375 12.17 -13.94 15.61
N THR A 376 13.39 -14.36 15.29
CA THR A 376 14.39 -14.76 16.31
C THR A 376 14.76 -13.59 17.23
N PRO A 377 15.29 -13.84 18.44
CA PRO A 377 15.71 -12.76 19.35
C PRO A 377 16.67 -11.76 18.71
N ALA A 378 17.60 -12.23 17.86
CA ALA A 378 18.51 -11.38 17.12
C ALA A 378 17.79 -10.46 16.13
N ILE A 379 16.80 -10.99 15.39
CA ILE A 379 15.99 -10.20 14.46
C ILE A 379 15.12 -9.19 15.22
N GLN A 380 14.51 -9.60 16.34
CA GLN A 380 13.74 -8.69 17.19
C GLN A 380 14.61 -7.55 17.75
N ALA A 381 15.87 -7.83 18.11
CA ALA A 381 16.83 -6.83 18.55
C ALA A 381 17.17 -5.84 17.42
N ILE A 382 17.40 -6.32 16.19
CA ILE A 382 17.63 -5.46 15.02
C ILE A 382 16.42 -4.55 14.76
N ILE A 383 15.20 -5.10 14.81
CA ILE A 383 13.95 -4.34 14.66
C ILE A 383 13.85 -3.25 15.72
N THR A 384 14.10 -3.61 16.98
CA THR A 384 14.07 -2.68 18.12
C THR A 384 15.06 -1.54 17.91
N VAL A 385 16.33 -1.86 17.60
CA VAL A 385 17.39 -0.87 17.34
C VAL A 385 17.01 0.04 16.17
N ALA A 386 16.47 -0.51 15.08
CA ALA A 386 16.06 0.28 13.93
C ALA A 386 14.92 1.25 14.28
N THR A 387 13.87 0.79 14.95
CA THR A 387 12.71 1.63 15.30
C THR A 387 13.03 2.68 16.36
N VAL A 388 13.79 2.31 17.40
CA VAL A 388 14.23 3.24 18.45
C VAL A 388 15.22 4.24 17.88
N GLY A 389 16.18 3.77 17.07
CA GLY A 389 17.14 4.63 16.37
C GLY A 389 16.47 5.64 15.44
N CYS A 390 15.38 5.26 14.77
CA CYS A 390 14.57 6.19 13.96
C CYS A 390 13.92 7.30 14.81
N VAL A 391 13.43 6.98 16.01
CA VAL A 391 12.89 7.98 16.94
C VAL A 391 13.99 8.90 17.48
N ILE A 392 15.15 8.35 17.85
CA ILE A 392 16.32 9.13 18.29
C ILE A 392 16.76 10.09 17.18
N TYR A 393 16.88 9.59 15.95
CA TYR A 393 17.17 10.40 14.77
C TYR A 393 16.16 11.54 14.60
N SER A 394 14.86 11.22 14.68
CA SER A 394 13.77 12.19 14.53
C SER A 394 13.76 13.24 15.64
N PHE A 395 14.08 12.83 16.87
CA PHE A 395 14.17 13.73 18.02
C PHE A 395 15.34 14.70 17.89
N PHE A 396 16.51 14.23 17.44
CA PHE A 396 17.70 15.08 17.31
C PHE A 396 17.93 15.62 15.90
N ILE A 397 16.92 15.60 15.02
CA ILE A 397 17.08 15.96 13.60
C ILE A 397 17.68 17.36 13.35
N ASN A 398 17.47 18.30 14.28
CA ASN A 398 17.99 19.66 14.20
C ASN A 398 19.40 19.82 14.78
N SER A 399 19.96 18.79 15.43
CA SER A 399 21.33 18.84 15.96
C SER A 399 22.34 18.87 14.82
N LYS A 400 23.56 19.36 15.10
CA LYS A 400 24.61 19.56 14.09
C LYS A 400 24.90 18.28 13.29
N PHE A 401 24.99 17.13 13.98
CA PHE A 401 25.29 15.83 13.37
C PHE A 401 24.14 15.30 12.50
N PHE A 402 22.90 15.25 13.03
CA PHE A 402 21.78 14.70 12.27
C PHE A 402 21.30 15.63 11.16
N SER A 403 21.45 16.95 11.33
CA SER A 403 21.25 17.93 10.26
C SER A 403 22.25 17.73 9.12
N TRP A 404 23.51 17.38 9.44
CA TRP A 404 24.50 17.01 8.43
C TRP A 404 24.10 15.72 7.69
N ILE A 405 23.65 14.68 8.40
CA ILE A 405 23.11 13.44 7.79
C ILE A 405 21.96 13.76 6.83
N ARG A 406 20.98 14.56 7.29
CA ARG A 406 19.82 14.97 6.49
C ARG A 406 20.22 15.63 5.18
N LYS A 407 21.23 16.50 5.20
CA LYS A 407 21.77 17.17 3.99
C LYS A 407 22.50 16.22 3.03
N LYS A 408 22.87 15.01 3.49
CA LYS A 408 23.63 14.01 2.73
C LYS A 408 22.81 12.75 2.39
N ILE A 409 21.48 12.78 2.56
CA ILE A 409 20.60 11.65 2.24
C ILE A 409 20.77 11.15 0.80
N ASN A 410 20.97 12.06 -0.16
CA ASN A 410 21.28 11.68 -1.54
C ASN A 410 22.54 10.80 -1.63
N ILE A 411 23.63 11.16 -0.95
CA ILE A 411 24.86 10.36 -0.91
C ILE A 411 24.60 9.03 -0.18
N ILE A 412 23.83 9.05 0.90
CA ILE A 412 23.49 7.82 1.63
C ILE A 412 22.78 6.83 0.71
N VAL A 413 21.77 7.29 -0.04
CA VAL A 413 20.99 6.42 -0.93
C VAL A 413 21.80 5.95 -2.13
N PHE A 414 22.56 6.83 -2.79
CA PHE A 414 23.22 6.49 -4.06
C PHE A 414 24.66 5.98 -3.91
N ALA A 415 25.28 6.08 -2.72
CA ALA A 415 26.64 5.58 -2.49
C ALA A 415 26.73 4.62 -1.28
N VAL A 416 26.16 5.00 -0.13
CA VAL A 416 26.30 4.17 1.09
C VAL A 416 25.48 2.89 1.01
N LEU A 417 24.20 2.96 0.60
CA LEU A 417 23.36 1.75 0.48
C LEU A 417 23.92 0.75 -0.55
N PRO A 418 24.33 1.14 -1.77
CA PRO A 418 25.03 0.23 -2.68
C PRO A 418 26.33 -0.32 -2.09
N GLY A 419 27.09 0.51 -1.37
CA GLY A 419 28.29 0.07 -0.65
C GLY A 419 27.99 -1.01 0.39
N ILE A 420 26.87 -0.91 1.13
CA ILE A 420 26.42 -1.94 2.07
C ILE A 420 26.03 -3.22 1.32
N CYS A 421 25.33 -3.12 0.19
CA CYS A 421 25.05 -4.29 -0.64
C CYS A 421 26.34 -5.02 -1.03
N ILE A 422 27.39 -4.30 -1.42
CA ILE A 422 28.69 -4.89 -1.75
C ILE A 422 29.37 -5.43 -0.48
N ALA A 423 29.27 -4.76 0.66
CA ALA A 423 29.89 -5.20 1.90
C ALA A 423 29.38 -6.58 2.36
N ILE A 424 28.11 -6.93 2.07
CA ILE A 424 27.54 -8.25 2.39
C ILE A 424 28.30 -9.38 1.70
N TYR A 425 28.88 -9.15 0.52
CA TYR A 425 29.72 -10.14 -0.17
C TYR A 425 30.90 -10.61 0.69
N PHE A 426 31.49 -9.70 1.48
CA PHE A 426 32.62 -10.03 2.35
C PHE A 426 32.20 -10.77 3.64
N LEU A 427 30.91 -10.77 3.98
CA LEU A 427 30.38 -11.52 5.12
C LEU A 427 30.09 -12.99 4.75
N ASP A 428 29.51 -13.21 3.56
CA ASP A 428 29.16 -14.55 3.08
C ASP A 428 29.17 -14.59 1.55
N LYS A 429 30.36 -14.86 1.00
CA LYS A 429 30.62 -14.84 -0.43
C LYS A 429 29.74 -15.81 -1.22
N GLU A 430 29.61 -17.04 -0.75
CA GLU A 430 28.88 -18.09 -1.47
C GLU A 430 27.39 -17.76 -1.55
N LYS A 431 26.78 -17.38 -0.42
CA LYS A 431 25.38 -16.99 -0.38
C LYS A 431 25.12 -15.74 -1.23
N TYR A 432 26.03 -14.76 -1.18
CA TYR A 432 25.91 -13.55 -1.97
C TYR A 432 25.88 -13.85 -3.46
N VAL A 433 26.86 -14.62 -3.96
CA VAL A 433 26.95 -14.98 -5.39
C VAL A 433 25.69 -15.71 -5.85
N LYS A 434 25.24 -16.75 -5.11
CA LYS A 434 24.00 -17.48 -5.42
C LYS A 434 22.77 -16.57 -5.43
N SER A 435 22.72 -15.60 -4.52
CA SER A 435 21.61 -14.64 -4.45
C SER A 435 21.60 -13.68 -5.62
N ILE A 436 22.77 -13.17 -6.04
CA ILE A 436 22.89 -12.31 -7.23
C ILE A 436 22.54 -13.09 -8.50
N GLU A 437 23.00 -14.34 -8.64
CA GLU A 437 22.63 -15.22 -9.75
C GLU A 437 21.10 -15.39 -9.83
N SER A 438 20.45 -15.59 -8.69
CA SER A 438 18.98 -15.73 -8.63
C SER A 438 18.26 -14.44 -9.02
N ILE A 439 18.76 -13.26 -8.61
CA ILE A 439 18.21 -11.97 -9.03
C ILE A 439 18.33 -11.79 -10.55
N ILE A 440 19.52 -12.06 -11.11
CA ILE A 440 19.77 -11.96 -12.55
C ILE A 440 18.87 -12.94 -13.32
N TYR A 441 18.73 -14.17 -12.82
CA TYR A 441 17.82 -15.15 -13.39
C TYR A 441 16.38 -14.61 -13.41
N ASN A 442 15.91 -14.09 -12.27
CA ASN A 442 14.56 -13.53 -12.15
C ASN A 442 14.32 -12.39 -13.13
N PHE A 443 15.28 -11.48 -13.32
CA PHE A 443 15.17 -10.38 -14.30
C PHE A 443 15.08 -10.84 -15.76
N LYS A 444 15.58 -12.04 -16.09
CA LYS A 444 15.47 -12.63 -17.43
C LYS A 444 14.14 -13.35 -17.66
N THR A 445 13.36 -13.60 -16.61
CA THR A 445 12.07 -14.28 -16.75
C THR A 445 11.02 -13.37 -17.39
N GLN A 446 9.98 -14.00 -17.97
CA GLN A 446 8.82 -13.33 -18.57
C GLN A 446 8.12 -12.34 -17.62
N TYR A 447 8.27 -12.52 -16.30
CA TYR A 447 7.64 -11.65 -15.30
C TYR A 447 8.24 -10.24 -15.23
N TRP A 448 9.49 -10.06 -15.67
CA TRP A 448 10.15 -8.76 -15.71
C TRP A 448 10.23 -8.17 -17.12
N GLY A 449 10.34 -9.02 -18.15
CA GLY A 449 10.41 -8.59 -19.54
C GLY A 449 11.52 -7.56 -19.77
N TYR A 450 11.20 -6.47 -20.48
CA TYR A 450 12.15 -5.39 -20.77
C TYR A 450 12.31 -4.36 -19.64
N LEU A 451 11.55 -4.50 -18.53
CA LEU A 451 11.47 -3.48 -17.49
C LEU A 451 12.81 -3.15 -16.83
N PRO A 452 13.70 -4.12 -16.48
CA PRO A 452 14.98 -3.79 -15.86
C PRO A 452 15.86 -2.91 -16.76
N ALA A 453 15.88 -3.19 -18.06
CA ALA A 453 16.61 -2.40 -19.04
C ALA A 453 16.04 -0.98 -19.18
N LEU A 454 14.70 -0.85 -19.23
CA LEU A 454 14.03 0.45 -19.24
C LEU A 454 14.40 1.26 -18.00
N ILE A 455 14.29 0.67 -16.80
CA ILE A 455 14.63 1.34 -15.54
C ILE A 455 16.08 1.82 -15.57
N LEU A 456 17.02 0.99 -16.02
CA LEU A 456 18.43 1.36 -16.13
C LEU A 456 18.64 2.56 -17.06
N VAL A 457 18.04 2.56 -18.25
CA VAL A 457 18.13 3.66 -19.21
C VAL A 457 17.58 4.95 -18.60
N LEU A 458 16.41 4.90 -17.95
CA LEU A 458 15.84 6.08 -17.31
C LEU A 458 16.73 6.62 -16.18
N TYR A 459 17.33 5.74 -15.37
CA TYR A 459 18.31 6.15 -14.35
C TYR A 459 19.54 6.81 -14.95
N ILE A 460 20.09 6.29 -16.06
CA ILE A 460 21.23 6.89 -16.76
C ILE A 460 20.87 8.30 -17.25
N VAL A 461 19.71 8.46 -17.90
CA VAL A 461 19.24 9.78 -18.37
C VAL A 461 19.14 10.76 -17.19
N ILE A 462 18.56 10.35 -16.07
CA ILE A 462 18.41 11.19 -14.87
C ILE A 462 19.77 11.56 -14.28
N ALA A 463 20.68 10.58 -14.16
CA ALA A 463 22.02 10.78 -13.61
C ALA A 463 22.83 11.78 -14.45
N LEU A 464 22.77 11.67 -15.79
CA LEU A 464 23.43 12.60 -16.71
C LEU A 464 22.92 14.05 -16.56
N ASN A 465 21.66 14.24 -16.20
CA ASN A 465 21.06 15.56 -15.98
C ASN A 465 21.11 16.02 -14.51
N LYS A 466 21.77 15.26 -13.61
CA LYS A 466 21.96 15.57 -12.18
C LYS A 466 20.68 15.96 -11.42
N LYS A 467 19.53 15.41 -11.83
CA LYS A 467 18.24 15.68 -11.18
C LYS A 467 17.94 14.63 -10.12
N ILE A 468 17.89 15.05 -8.86
CA ILE A 468 17.51 14.20 -7.73
C ILE A 468 16.33 14.85 -7.03
N ASN A 469 15.18 14.18 -7.06
CA ASN A 469 13.98 14.60 -6.34
C ASN A 469 13.61 13.60 -5.24
N PHE A 470 12.63 13.96 -4.42
CA PHE A 470 12.17 13.12 -3.32
C PHE A 470 11.69 11.74 -3.79
N GLY A 471 10.96 11.68 -4.91
CA GLY A 471 10.46 10.41 -5.47
C GLY A 471 11.58 9.43 -5.79
N LEU A 472 12.69 9.90 -6.37
CA LEU A 472 13.87 9.08 -6.64
C LEU A 472 14.55 8.60 -5.37
N ILE A 473 14.77 9.48 -4.39
CA ILE A 473 15.37 9.12 -3.10
C ILE A 473 14.53 8.06 -2.39
N PHE A 474 13.22 8.27 -2.35
CA PHE A 474 12.27 7.37 -1.69
C PHE A 474 12.23 6.00 -2.38
N SER A 475 12.03 5.97 -3.70
CA SER A 475 11.91 4.72 -4.46
C SER A 475 13.23 3.93 -4.52
N THR A 476 14.36 4.60 -4.78
CA THR A 476 15.69 3.97 -4.77
C THR A 476 16.02 3.43 -3.38
N GLY A 477 15.78 4.24 -2.34
CA GLY A 477 15.97 3.83 -0.96
C GLY A 477 15.13 2.60 -0.61
N TYR A 478 13.85 2.58 -0.96
CA TYR A 478 12.96 1.45 -0.74
C TYR A 478 13.48 0.16 -1.38
N VAL A 479 13.92 0.22 -2.64
CA VAL A 479 14.49 -0.94 -3.34
C VAL A 479 15.78 -1.42 -2.67
N LEU A 480 16.72 -0.50 -2.43
CA LEU A 480 18.04 -0.86 -1.88
C LEU A 480 17.96 -1.38 -0.44
N ILE A 481 17.16 -0.76 0.41
CA ILE A 481 16.98 -1.21 1.80
C ILE A 481 16.38 -2.62 1.82
N ASN A 482 15.34 -2.87 1.03
CA ASN A 482 14.77 -4.21 0.95
C ASN A 482 15.74 -5.23 0.37
N LEU A 483 16.55 -4.85 -0.62
CA LEU A 483 17.59 -5.72 -1.16
C LEU A 483 18.64 -6.08 -0.10
N ILE A 484 19.13 -5.11 0.68
CA ILE A 484 20.05 -5.32 1.80
C ILE A 484 19.44 -6.30 2.81
N LEU A 485 18.18 -6.09 3.19
CA LEU A 485 17.49 -6.97 4.15
C LEU A 485 17.30 -8.39 3.60
N CYS A 486 17.04 -8.54 2.30
CA CYS A 486 16.90 -9.84 1.66
C CYS A 486 18.24 -10.58 1.52
N LEU A 487 19.30 -9.89 1.13
CA LEU A 487 20.67 -10.43 1.09
C LEU A 487 21.20 -10.78 2.49
N GLY A 488 20.71 -10.08 3.52
CA GLY A 488 21.01 -10.35 4.93
C GLY A 488 20.34 -11.60 5.50
N ARG A 489 19.42 -12.26 4.78
CA ARG A 489 18.74 -13.48 5.26
C ARG A 489 19.72 -14.65 5.41
N LYS A 490 19.31 -15.62 6.24
CA LYS A 490 20.08 -16.86 6.48
C LYS A 490 20.17 -17.75 5.23
N GLN A 491 19.08 -17.82 4.46
CA GLN A 491 19.02 -18.63 3.23
C GLN A 491 19.33 -17.78 2.00
N PRO A 492 19.95 -18.35 0.94
CA PRO A 492 20.10 -17.67 -0.34
C PRO A 492 18.75 -17.40 -0.98
N LEU A 493 18.71 -16.41 -1.88
CA LEU A 493 17.52 -16.10 -2.68
C LEU A 493 17.20 -17.25 -3.65
N ARG A 494 15.94 -17.29 -4.11
CA ARG A 494 15.42 -18.36 -4.96
C ARG A 494 15.07 -17.85 -6.36
N ASN A 495 14.97 -18.79 -7.29
CA ASN A 495 14.51 -18.55 -8.65
C ASN A 495 12.98 -18.56 -8.74
N GLY A 496 12.44 -17.75 -9.65
CA GLY A 496 11.03 -17.69 -9.99
C GLY A 496 10.19 -16.73 -9.14
N TYR A 497 8.88 -16.77 -9.38
CA TYR A 497 7.90 -15.92 -8.69
C TYR A 497 7.72 -16.30 -7.20
N GLY A 498 8.08 -17.53 -6.84
CA GLY A 498 8.02 -18.06 -5.47
C GLY A 498 9.04 -17.40 -4.53
N ASP A 499 10.02 -16.69 -5.08
CA ASP A 499 11.01 -15.95 -4.30
C ASP A 499 10.45 -14.69 -3.66
N SER A 500 10.59 -14.60 -2.34
CA SER A 500 10.09 -13.47 -1.56
C SER A 500 10.81 -12.16 -1.89
N CYS A 501 12.10 -12.19 -2.24
CA CYS A 501 12.83 -10.97 -2.62
C CYS A 501 12.34 -10.46 -3.97
N ASN A 502 12.16 -11.34 -4.95
CA ASN A 502 11.59 -11.04 -6.25
C ASN A 502 10.23 -10.33 -6.11
N ARG A 503 9.31 -10.88 -5.29
CA ARG A 503 8.00 -10.23 -5.01
C ARG A 503 8.12 -8.88 -4.31
N ILE A 504 9.10 -8.69 -3.44
CA ILE A 504 9.36 -7.37 -2.81
C ILE A 504 9.84 -6.38 -3.86
N MET A 505 10.75 -6.77 -4.75
CA MET A 505 11.23 -5.90 -5.83
C MET A 505 10.11 -5.52 -6.80
N MET A 506 9.25 -6.48 -7.17
CA MET A 506 8.06 -6.20 -7.98
C MET A 506 7.10 -5.23 -7.28
N SER A 507 6.98 -5.30 -5.95
CA SER A 507 6.08 -4.40 -5.18
C SER A 507 6.55 -2.94 -5.18
N ALA A 508 7.81 -2.69 -5.53
CA ALA A 508 8.36 -1.35 -5.69
C ALA A 508 8.04 -0.71 -7.06
N ILE A 509 7.50 -1.47 -8.02
CA ILE A 509 7.34 -0.99 -9.40
C ILE A 509 6.51 0.29 -9.51
N PRO A 510 5.34 0.42 -8.86
CA PRO A 510 4.55 1.65 -8.98
C PRO A 510 5.30 2.88 -8.48
N VAL A 511 6.06 2.78 -7.37
CA VAL A 511 6.84 3.91 -6.84
C VAL A 511 8.03 4.24 -7.72
N VAL A 512 8.76 3.22 -8.21
CA VAL A 512 9.92 3.40 -9.09
C VAL A 512 9.49 3.99 -10.43
N PHE A 513 8.47 3.41 -11.06
CA PHE A 513 7.96 3.84 -12.35
C PHE A 513 7.43 5.29 -12.29
N PHE A 514 6.64 5.61 -11.26
CA PHE A 514 6.16 6.98 -11.04
C PHE A 514 7.31 7.96 -10.85
N ALA A 515 8.29 7.65 -10.00
CA ALA A 515 9.42 8.52 -9.71
C ALA A 515 10.26 8.79 -10.97
N LEU A 516 10.60 7.74 -11.73
CA LEU A 516 11.38 7.85 -12.96
C LEU A 516 10.66 8.71 -14.01
N ILE A 517 9.36 8.48 -14.25
CA ILE A 517 8.60 9.27 -15.21
C ILE A 517 8.55 10.74 -14.79
N CYS A 518 8.24 11.02 -13.52
CA CYS A 518 8.19 12.40 -13.03
C CYS A 518 9.52 13.12 -13.23
N SER A 519 10.64 12.45 -12.92
CA SER A 519 11.98 13.02 -13.11
C SER A 519 12.31 13.27 -14.58
N VAL A 520 11.94 12.36 -15.48
CA VAL A 520 12.17 12.53 -16.92
C VAL A 520 11.31 13.66 -17.48
N LEU A 521 10.04 13.75 -17.08
CA LEU A 521 9.15 14.83 -17.49
C LEU A 521 9.68 16.20 -17.04
N GLU A 522 10.22 16.29 -15.82
CA GLU A 522 10.89 17.50 -15.33
C GLU A 522 12.10 17.89 -16.19
N ILE A 523 12.93 16.92 -16.59
CA ILE A 523 14.08 17.16 -17.48
C ILE A 523 13.61 17.65 -18.86
N VAL A 524 12.61 17.01 -19.44
CA VAL A 524 12.06 17.38 -20.76
C VAL A 524 11.48 18.79 -20.73
N ALA A 525 10.70 19.12 -19.70
CA ALA A 525 10.10 20.45 -19.55
C ALA A 525 11.17 21.55 -19.43
N LEU A 526 12.27 21.30 -18.71
CA LEU A 526 13.38 22.25 -18.60
C LEU A 526 14.06 22.50 -19.95
N ARG A 527 14.35 21.44 -20.71
CA ARG A 527 14.96 21.58 -22.05
C ARG A 527 14.06 22.34 -23.03
N ILE A 528 12.75 22.11 -22.98
CA ILE A 528 11.79 22.87 -23.81
C ILE A 528 11.83 24.35 -23.45
N LYS A 529 11.94 24.68 -22.15
CA LYS A 529 12.03 26.06 -21.69
C LYS A 529 13.34 26.73 -22.15
N GLU A 530 14.48 26.05 -21.97
CA GLU A 530 15.80 26.54 -22.42
C GLU A 530 15.84 26.78 -23.94
N ASN A 531 15.27 25.89 -24.74
CA ASN A 531 15.21 26.06 -26.19
C ASN A 531 14.35 27.25 -26.62
N LYS A 532 13.21 27.49 -25.97
CA LYS A 532 12.35 28.65 -26.26
C LYS A 532 13.03 29.97 -25.91
N GLU A 533 13.73 30.02 -24.77
CA GLU A 533 14.50 31.20 -24.40
C GLU A 533 15.60 31.46 -25.44
N GLN A 534 16.31 30.43 -25.92
CA GLN A 534 17.32 30.58 -26.98
C GLN A 534 16.75 31.01 -28.34
N GLU A 535 15.52 30.64 -28.67
CA GLU A 535 14.82 31.09 -29.88
C GLU A 535 14.33 32.53 -29.77
N GLU A 536 13.91 33.00 -28.58
CA GLU A 536 13.51 34.41 -28.36
C GLU A 536 14.72 35.38 -28.31
N TYR A 537 15.92 34.87 -28.02
CA TYR A 537 17.17 35.65 -28.04
C TYR A 537 17.81 35.78 -29.43
N LYS A 538 17.36 35.01 -30.43
CA LYS A 538 17.81 35.08 -31.83
C LYS A 538 16.83 35.87 -32.68
#